data_AF-A0A2S7K0W9-F1
#
_entry.id   AF-A0A2S7K0W9-F1
#
_cell.length_a   1.000
_cell.length_b   1.000
_cell.length_c   1.000
_cell.angle_alpha   90.00
_cell.angle_beta   90.00
_cell.angle_gamma   90.00
#
_symmetry.space_group_name_H-M   'P 1'
#
loop_
_entity.id
_entity.type
_entity.pdbx_description
1 polymer ?
#
loop_
_entity_poly.entity_id
_entity_poly.type
_entity_poly.pdbx_seq_one_letter_code
_entity_poly.pdbx_strand_id
1 'polypeptide(L)' 'MGAIGPWQIVIILLLALLLFGGGGKISAIMGDFAKGIKSFRKGLQEDDKSLDDQSDNAVDVTPAKEKDKA' A
#
# COMPACT_ATOMS: atom_id res chain seq x y z
N MET A 1 32.38 12.51 12.33
CA MET A 1 31.86 12.45 10.94
C MET A 1 30.36 12.71 11.02
N GLY A 2 29.90 13.86 10.52
CA GLY A 2 28.54 14.36 10.75
C GLY A 2 27.51 13.50 10.03
N ALA A 3 26.65 12.82 10.78
CA ALA A 3 25.45 12.23 10.22
C ALA A 3 24.58 13.35 9.66
N ILE A 4 24.06 13.16 8.44
CA ILE A 4 23.02 14.03 7.89
C ILE A 4 21.80 13.82 8.78
N GLY A 5 21.57 14.76 9.70
CA GLY A 5 20.45 14.72 10.61
C GLY A 5 19.17 15.09 9.89
N PRO A 6 18.00 14.75 10.48
CA PRO A 6 16.70 15.13 9.94
C PRO A 6 16.59 16.64 9.68
N TRP A 7 17.31 17.46 10.46
CA TRP A 7 17.37 18.91 10.26
C TRP A 7 18.02 19.33 8.92
N GLN A 8 19.10 18.67 8.47
CA GLN A 8 19.68 18.99 7.16
C GLN A 8 18.75 18.60 6.01
N ILE A 9 18.02 17.48 6.16
CA ILE A 9 17.08 17.01 5.12
C ILE A 9 15.96 18.03 4.90
N VAL A 10 15.41 18.62 5.97
CA VAL A 10 14.37 19.66 5.87
C VAL A 10 14.87 20.88 5.11
N ILE A 11 16.09 21.34 5.40
CA ILE A 11 16.70 22.50 4.72
C ILE A 11 16.89 22.21 3.23
N ILE A 12 17.39 21.02 2.88
CA ILE A 12 17.57 20.59 1.49
C ILE A 12 16.22 20.51 0.76
N LEU A 13 15.18 20.00 1.41
CA LEU A 13 13.84 19.90 0.84
C LEU A 13 13.28 21.28 0.48
N LEU A 14 13.52 22.28 1.34
CA LEU A 14 13.04 23.65 1.15
C LEU A 14 13.74 24.33 -0.03
N LEU A 15 15.06 24.14 -0.16
CA LEU A 15 15.84 24.56 -1.34
C LEU A 15 15.37 23.87 -2.61
N ALA A 16 15.14 22.56 -2.57
CA ALA A 16 14.63 21.81 -3.71
C ALA A 16 13.25 22.32 -4.15
N LEU A 17 12.35 22.62 -3.19
CA LEU A 17 11.04 23.19 -3.50
C LEU A 17 11.13 24.56 -4.18
N LEU A 18 12.10 25.41 -3.79
CA LEU A 18 12.29 26.71 -4.42
C LEU A 18 12.83 26.61 -5.86
N LEU A 19 13.77 25.69 -6.09
CA LEU A 19 14.38 25.46 -7.41
C LEU A 19 13.44 24.75 -8.38
N PHE A 20 12.67 23.80 -7.88
CA PHE A 20 11.83 22.91 -8.69
C PHE A 20 10.34 23.27 -8.64
N GLY A 21 9.86 24.05 -7.67
CA GLY A 21 8.44 24.34 -7.45
C GLY A 21 7.75 25.23 -8.48
N GLY A 22 8.49 25.90 -9.37
CA GLY A 22 7.93 26.83 -10.36
C GLY A 22 7.47 26.20 -11.68
N GLY A 23 7.81 24.94 -11.95
CA GLY A 23 7.55 24.29 -13.24
C GLY A 23 6.66 23.07 -13.08
N GLY A 24 5.37 23.17 -13.44
CA GLY A 24 4.33 22.14 -13.27
C GLY A 24 4.59 20.74 -13.83
N LYS A 25 5.76 20.49 -14.44
CA LYS A 25 6.24 19.17 -14.90
C LYS A 25 6.44 18.17 -13.77
N ILE A 26 6.78 18.64 -12.56
CA ILE A 26 6.96 17.77 -11.38
C ILE A 26 5.62 17.19 -10.93
N SER A 27 4.51 17.91 -11.08
CA SER A 27 3.19 17.41 -10.68
C SER A 27 2.78 16.16 -11.45
N ALA A 28 3.05 16.12 -12.77
CA ALA A 28 2.76 14.95 -13.60
C ALA A 28 3.60 13.73 -13.19
N ILE A 29 4.91 13.91 -13.00
CA ILE A 29 5.83 12.83 -12.58
C ILE A 29 5.51 12.35 -11.16
N MET A 30 5.19 13.27 -10.24
CA MET A 30 4.80 12.95 -8.87
C MET A 30 3.47 12.19 -8.82
N GLY A 31 2.55 12.48 -9.75
CA GLY A 31 1.29 11.76 -9.90
C GLY A 31 1.49 10.30 -10.31
N ASP A 32 2.37 10.02 -11.28
CA ASP A 32 2.67 8.65 -11.70
C ASP A 32 3.49 7.90 -10.65
N PHE A 33 4.41 8.58 -9.96
CA PHE A 33 5.12 8.04 -8.81
C PHE A 33 4.18 7.68 -7.64
N ALA A 34 3.21 8.54 -7.33
CA ALA A 34 2.21 8.29 -6.28
C ALA A 34 1.32 7.08 -6.61
N LYS A 35 0.94 6.90 -7.88
CA LYS A 35 0.22 5.69 -8.32
C LYS A 35 1.08 4.43 -8.12
N GLY A 36 2.37 4.48 -8.48
CA GLY A 36 3.31 3.38 -8.26
C GLY A 36 3.43 2.98 -6.78
N ILE A 37 3.64 3.95 -5.89
CA ILE A 37 3.67 3.71 -4.43
C ILE A 37 2.33 3.17 -3.92
N LYS A 38 1.20 3.70 -4.39
CA LYS A 38 -0.14 3.26 -3.95
C LYS A 38 -0.38 1.79 -4.33
N SER A 39 -0.06 1.40 -5.56
CA SER A 39 -0.19 0.00 -6.00
C SER A 39 0.76 -0.93 -5.25
N PHE A 40 1.99 -0.49 -4.98
CA PHE A 40 2.95 -1.25 -4.17
C PHE A 40 2.45 -1.46 -2.74
N ARG A 41 1.97 -0.39 -2.07
CA ARG A 41 1.40 -0.49 -0.72
C ARG A 41 0.14 -1.35 -0.70
N LYS A 42 -0.70 -1.26 -1.73
CA LYS A 42 -1.91 -2.08 -1.84
C LYS A 42 -1.57 -3.56 -1.98
N GLY A 43 -0.59 -3.92 -2.81
CA GLY A 43 -0.10 -5.30 -2.92
C GLY A 43 0.42 -5.84 -1.59
N LEU A 44 1.24 -5.06 -0.87
CA LEU A 44 1.72 -5.44 0.47
C LEU A 44 0.59 -5.59 1.51
N GLN A 45 -0.49 -4.81 1.41
CA GLN A 45 -1.65 -4.92 2.31
C GLN A 45 -2.60 -6.06 1.94
N GLU A 46 -2.69 -6.44 0.67
CA GLU A 46 -3.49 -7.60 0.23
C GLU A 46 -2.86 -8.91 0.71
N ASP A 47 -1.52 -8.99 0.76
CA ASP A 47 -0.81 -10.11 1.41
C ASP A 47 -1.11 -10.21 2.91
N ASP A 48 -1.23 -9.08 3.62
CA ASP A 48 -1.61 -9.04 5.04
C ASP A 48 -3.12 -9.32 5.28
N LYS A 49 -4.01 -8.86 4.39
CA LYS A 49 -5.48 -9.01 4.55
C LYS A 49 -6.03 -10.35 4.08
N SER A 50 -5.30 -11.07 3.23
CA SER A 50 -5.74 -12.40 2.76
C SER A 50 -5.77 -13.45 3.87
N LEU A 51 -5.16 -13.17 5.03
CA LEU A 51 -5.22 -14.02 6.23
C LEU A 51 -6.46 -13.79 7.10
N ASP A 52 -7.15 -12.65 6.96
CA ASP A 52 -8.30 -12.28 7.81
C ASP A 52 -9.66 -12.47 7.08
N ASP A 53 -9.71 -12.30 5.76
CA ASP A 53 -10.97 -12.37 4.97
C ASP A 53 -11.38 -13.80 4.53
N GLN A 54 -10.53 -14.81 4.77
CA GLN A 54 -10.81 -16.22 4.43
C GLN A 54 -11.50 -17.00 5.56
N SER A 55 -12.03 -16.34 6.59
CA SER A 55 -12.78 -17.02 7.66
C SER A 55 -14.31 -16.95 7.51
N ASP A 56 -14.84 -16.14 6.59
CA ASP A 56 -16.31 -15.91 6.46
C ASP A 56 -16.96 -16.65 5.26
N ASN A 57 -16.20 -17.37 4.45
CA ASN A 57 -16.73 -18.15 3.30
C ASN A 57 -16.36 -19.65 3.36
N ALA A 58 -16.33 -20.24 4.55
CA ALA A 58 -16.40 -21.70 4.65
C ALA A 58 -17.85 -22.14 4.41
N VAL A 59 -18.18 -22.47 3.15
CA VAL A 59 -19.40 -23.20 2.83
C VAL A 59 -19.28 -24.57 3.49
N ASP A 60 -20.08 -24.84 4.51
CA ASP A 60 -20.23 -26.15 5.12
C ASP A 60 -20.84 -27.10 4.08
N VAL A 61 -19.97 -27.89 3.42
CA VAL A 61 -20.36 -28.97 2.50
C VAL A 61 -20.40 -30.28 3.27
N THR A 62 -21.07 -30.33 4.42
CA THR A 62 -21.47 -31.60 5.02
C THR A 62 -22.74 -32.07 4.32
N PRO A 63 -22.69 -33.05 3.40
CA PRO A 63 -23.92 -33.63 2.86
C PRO A 63 -24.69 -34.25 4.02
N ALA A 64 -25.97 -33.86 4.14
CA ALA A 64 -26.91 -34.50 5.05
C ALA A 64 -26.84 -36.01 4.80
N LYS A 65 -26.33 -36.75 5.79
CA LYS A 65 -26.46 -38.21 5.82
C LYS A 65 -27.94 -38.53 5.97
N GLU A 66 -28.59 -38.67 4.83
CA GLU A 66 -29.74 -39.52 4.64
C GLU A 66 -29.39 -40.92 5.18
N LYS A 67 -29.97 -41.25 6.33
CA LYS A 67 -30.17 -42.62 6.78
C LYS A 67 -31.58 -42.74 7.31
N ASP A 68 -32.51 -42.68 6.36
CA ASP A 68 -33.68 -43.54 6.41
C ASP A 68 -33.19 -44.94 6.01
N LYS A 69 -33.28 -45.89 6.94
CA LYS A 69 -33.33 -47.37 6.80
C LYS A 69 -32.80 -48.04 8.08
N ALA A 70 -33.72 -48.30 9.01
CA ALA A 70 -33.98 -49.61 9.65
C ALA A 70 -34.97 -49.42 10.81
#